data_AF-A0A915EE51-F1
#
_entry.id   AF-A0A915EE51-F1
#
_cell.length_a   1.000
_cell.length_b   1.000
_cell.length_c   1.000
_cell.angle_alpha   90.00
_cell.angle_beta   90.00
_cell.angle_gamma   90.00
#
_symmetry.space_group_name_H-M   'P 1'
#
loop_
_entity.id
_entity.type
_entity.pdbx_description
1 polymer ?
#
loop_
_entity_poly.entity_id
_entity_poly.type
_entity_poly.pdbx_seq_one_letter_code
_entity_poly.pdbx_strand_id
1 'polypeptide(L)'
;MNFSSKRALDSFMWRLLSFIAIYSFLPHKELRFIIYAFPLFNVSAAVFCARIWDGRHKSWLKSLVGLGVAGHLLGNVLLTTVLLYASSQNYPGGQALTHLQHQHRYLRNKPVTVHIDSFSAETGVNRFLHLYDSWE
;
A
#
# COMPACT_ATOMS: atom_id res chain seq x y z
N MET A 1 -21.77 -20.46 3.46
CA MET A 1 -22.06 -19.02 3.66
C MET A 1 -23.57 -18.80 3.54
N ASN A 2 -24.22 -18.41 4.62
CA ASN A 2 -25.68 -18.30 4.71
C ASN A 2 -26.23 -17.18 3.80
N PHE A 3 -27.48 -17.30 3.36
CA PHE A 3 -28.18 -16.32 2.51
C PHE A 3 -28.14 -14.89 3.09
N SER A 4 -28.19 -14.78 4.42
CA SER A 4 -28.04 -13.52 5.17
C SER A 4 -26.71 -12.81 4.90
N SER A 5 -25.61 -13.57 4.79
CA SER A 5 -24.27 -13.04 4.58
C SER A 5 -24.05 -12.51 3.16
N LYS A 6 -24.79 -13.01 2.16
CA LYS A 6 -24.80 -12.43 0.80
C LYS A 6 -25.47 -11.05 0.78
N ARG A 7 -26.71 -10.96 1.29
CA ARG A 7 -27.44 -9.69 1.38
C ARG A 7 -26.70 -8.61 2.16
N ALA A 8 -26.03 -8.99 3.25
CA ALA A 8 -25.22 -8.07 4.03
C ALA A 8 -24.07 -7.48 3.19
N LEU A 9 -23.35 -8.33 2.46
CA LEU A 9 -22.21 -7.93 1.62
C LEU A 9 -22.66 -7.01 0.46
N ASP A 10 -23.81 -7.31 -0.15
CA ASP A 10 -24.40 -6.47 -1.20
C ASP A 10 -24.83 -5.09 -0.65
N SER A 11 -25.43 -5.05 0.55
CA SER A 11 -25.79 -3.80 1.22
C SER A 11 -24.56 -2.95 1.56
N PHE A 12 -23.46 -3.57 1.99
CA PHE A 12 -22.20 -2.87 2.22
C PHE A 12 -21.63 -2.30 0.92
N MET A 13 -21.58 -3.09 -0.16
CA MET A 13 -21.04 -2.64 -1.45
C MET A 13 -21.81 -1.44 -2.01
N TRP A 14 -23.13 -1.44 -1.92
CA TRP A 14 -23.94 -0.28 -2.31
C TRP A 14 -23.53 0.99 -1.54
N ARG A 15 -23.44 0.91 -0.20
CA ARG A 15 -23.04 2.05 0.65
C ARG A 15 -21.64 2.57 0.29
N LEU A 16 -20.70 1.67 0.02
CA LEU A 16 -19.35 2.00 -0.41
C LEU A 16 -19.29 2.72 -1.75
N LEU A 17 -20.05 2.23 -2.74
CA LEU A 17 -20.12 2.85 -4.05
C LEU A 17 -20.77 4.23 -3.96
N SER A 18 -21.85 4.37 -3.18
CA SER A 18 -22.46 5.68 -2.92
C SER A 18 -21.49 6.65 -2.23
N PHE A 19 -20.73 6.18 -1.24
CA PHE A 19 -19.70 6.98 -0.56
C PHE A 19 -18.65 7.50 -1.56
N ILE A 20 -18.10 6.62 -2.41
CA ILE A 20 -17.11 7.02 -3.40
C ILE A 20 -17.72 7.97 -4.43
N ALA A 21 -18.95 7.71 -4.89
CA ALA A 21 -19.65 8.56 -5.84
C ALA A 21 -19.83 9.98 -5.31
N ILE A 22 -20.24 10.14 -4.05
CA ILE A 22 -20.38 11.46 -3.42
C ILE A 22 -19.02 12.16 -3.35
N TYR A 23 -17.97 11.48 -2.86
CA TYR A 23 -16.61 12.04 -2.80
C TYR A 23 -16.00 12.29 -4.19
N SER A 24 -16.55 11.70 -5.26
CA SER A 24 -16.12 11.94 -6.63
C SER A 24 -16.51 13.33 -7.14
N PHE A 25 -17.44 14.04 -6.48
CA PHE A 25 -17.77 15.43 -6.79
C PHE A 25 -16.91 16.45 -6.04
N LEU A 26 -16.04 16.02 -5.13
CA LEU A 26 -15.16 16.95 -4.41
C LEU A 26 -14.08 17.51 -5.36
N PRO A 27 -13.89 18.85 -5.45
CA PRO A 27 -12.92 19.44 -6.37
C PRO A 27 -11.47 19.10 -6.01
N HIS A 28 -11.19 18.93 -4.71
CA HIS A 28 -9.90 18.49 -4.22
C HIS A 28 -9.82 16.97 -4.15
N LYS A 29 -8.85 16.37 -4.85
CA LYS A 29 -8.67 14.90 -4.92
C LYS A 29 -7.48 14.47 -4.09
N GLU A 30 -7.76 13.82 -2.98
CA GLU A 30 -6.73 13.17 -2.17
C GLU A 30 -7.17 11.75 -1.82
N LEU A 31 -6.20 10.83 -1.87
CA LEU A 31 -6.44 9.41 -1.57
C LEU A 31 -7.01 9.20 -0.17
N ARG A 32 -6.63 10.05 0.79
CA ARG A 32 -7.05 9.96 2.20
C ARG A 32 -8.58 10.00 2.38
N PHE A 33 -9.31 10.61 1.45
CA PHE A 33 -10.77 10.69 1.54
C PHE A 33 -11.46 9.36 1.28
N ILE A 34 -10.85 8.48 0.48
CA ILE A 34 -11.46 7.20 0.09
C ILE A 34 -10.70 5.97 0.61
N ILE A 35 -9.57 6.15 1.31
CA ILE A 35 -8.69 5.05 1.73
C ILE A 35 -9.41 3.99 2.58
N TYR A 36 -10.44 4.39 3.34
CA TYR A 36 -11.26 3.50 4.16
C TYR A 36 -12.15 2.55 3.34
N ALA A 37 -12.35 2.83 2.05
CA ALA A 37 -13.09 1.96 1.16
C ALA A 37 -12.30 0.69 0.79
N PHE A 38 -10.97 0.78 0.73
CA PHE A 38 -10.12 -0.29 0.19
C PHE A 38 -10.17 -1.59 1.00
N PRO A 39 -10.07 -1.59 2.35
CA PRO A 39 -10.18 -2.82 3.13
C PRO A 39 -11.52 -3.54 2.87
N LEU A 40 -12.60 -2.79 2.71
CA LEU A 40 -13.94 -3.35 2.50
C LEU A 40 -14.08 -3.96 1.10
N PHE A 41 -13.53 -3.34 0.05
CA PHE A 41 -13.45 -3.96 -1.27
C PHE A 41 -12.59 -5.23 -1.27
N ASN A 42 -11.46 -5.21 -0.56
CA ASN A 42 -10.59 -6.38 -0.47
C ASN A 42 -11.29 -7.57 0.19
N VAL A 43 -12.07 -7.35 1.25
CA VAL A 43 -12.88 -8.41 1.87
C VAL A 43 -13.90 -8.97 0.87
N SER A 44 -14.62 -8.10 0.15
CA SER A 44 -15.58 -8.54 -0.87
C SER A 44 -14.92 -9.35 -1.99
N ALA A 45 -13.76 -8.89 -2.48
CA ALA A 45 -12.97 -9.59 -3.49
C ALA A 45 -12.45 -10.95 -2.98
N ALA A 46 -11.97 -11.02 -1.73
CA ALA A 46 -11.51 -12.26 -1.10
C ALA A 46 -12.64 -13.29 -0.99
N VAL A 47 -13.84 -12.88 -0.55
CA VAL A 47 -15.02 -13.74 -0.50
C VAL A 47 -15.39 -14.26 -1.89
N PHE A 48 -15.33 -13.41 -2.91
CA PHE A 48 -15.59 -13.81 -4.30
C PHE A 48 -14.58 -14.85 -4.80
N CYS A 49 -13.28 -14.60 -4.58
CA CYS A 49 -12.21 -15.52 -4.94
C CYS A 49 -12.35 -16.88 -4.23
N ALA A 50 -12.66 -16.88 -2.93
CA ALA A 50 -12.89 -18.09 -2.16
C ALA A 50 -14.07 -18.91 -2.71
N ARG A 51 -15.19 -18.27 -3.05
CA ARG A 51 -16.36 -18.95 -3.63
C ARG A 51 -16.05 -19.60 -4.98
N ILE A 52 -15.28 -18.93 -5.83
CA ILE A 52 -14.83 -19.50 -7.11
C ILE A 52 -13.94 -20.71 -6.85
N TRP A 53 -12.98 -20.57 -5.94
CA TRP A 53 -12.04 -21.63 -5.61
C TRP A 53 -12.74 -22.88 -5.08
N ASP A 54 -13.68 -22.74 -4.15
CA ASP A 54 -14.46 -23.86 -3.60
C ASP A 54 -15.31 -24.56 -4.67
N GLY A 55 -15.78 -23.81 -5.67
CA GLY A 55 -16.60 -24.32 -6.77
C GLY A 55 -15.82 -24.92 -7.94
N ARG A 56 -14.48 -24.88 -7.92
CA ARG A 56 -13.62 -25.16 -9.10
C ARG A 56 -13.80 -26.57 -9.67
N HIS A 57 -14.02 -27.58 -8.83
CA HIS A 57 -14.12 -28.99 -9.25
C HIS A 57 -15.44 -29.36 -9.94
N LYS A 58 -16.43 -28.46 -9.95
CA LYS A 58 -17.78 -28.77 -10.46
C LYS A 58 -17.89 -28.77 -11.99
N SER A 59 -16.96 -28.15 -12.70
CA SER A 59 -16.96 -28.04 -14.16
C SER A 59 -15.58 -27.57 -14.64
N TRP A 60 -15.16 -28.00 -15.83
CA TRP A 60 -13.90 -27.57 -16.43
C TRP A 60 -13.81 -26.03 -16.55
N LEU A 61 -14.91 -25.35 -16.87
CA LEU A 61 -14.93 -23.89 -16.97
C LEU A 61 -14.72 -23.23 -15.60
N LYS A 62 -15.32 -23.78 -14.53
CA LYS A 62 -15.10 -23.30 -13.17
C LYS A 62 -13.69 -23.57 -12.68
N SER A 63 -13.10 -24.68 -13.12
CA SER A 63 -11.69 -24.99 -12.87
C SER A 63 -10.77 -23.98 -13.54
N LEU A 64 -11.05 -23.62 -14.80
CA LEU A 64 -10.29 -22.61 -15.54
C LEU A 64 -10.38 -21.24 -14.87
N VAL A 65 -11.58 -20.81 -14.47
CA VAL A 65 -11.76 -19.55 -13.73
C VAL A 65 -11.05 -19.59 -12.37
N GLY A 66 -11.08 -20.73 -11.67
CA GLY A 66 -10.33 -20.93 -10.42
C GLY A 66 -8.82 -20.81 -10.61
N LEU A 67 -8.27 -21.37 -11.70
CA LEU A 67 -6.87 -21.17 -12.08
C LEU A 67 -6.57 -19.71 -12.39
N GLY A 68 -7.50 -19.02 -13.06
CA GLY A 68 -7.41 -17.58 -13.32
C GLY A 68 -7.33 -16.75 -12.04
N VAL A 69 -8.11 -17.09 -11.01
CA VAL A 69 -8.04 -16.45 -9.69
C VAL A 69 -6.67 -16.66 -9.04
N ALA A 70 -6.14 -17.88 -9.06
CA ALA A 70 -4.79 -18.14 -8.54
C ALA A 70 -3.71 -17.37 -9.31
N GLY A 71 -3.80 -17.35 -10.64
CA GLY A 71 -2.90 -16.57 -11.49
C GLY A 71 -2.99 -15.06 -11.22
N HIS A 72 -4.20 -14.54 -11.00
CA HIS A 72 -4.42 -13.13 -10.63
C HIS A 72 -3.77 -12.76 -9.28
N LEU A 73 -3.85 -13.65 -8.29
CA LEU A 73 -3.19 -13.44 -6.99
C LEU A 73 -1.67 -13.44 -7.12
N LEU A 74 -1.10 -14.38 -7.88
CA LEU A 74 0.33 -14.41 -8.18
C LEU A 74 0.77 -13.15 -8.93
N GLY A 75 0.01 -12.74 -9.95
CA GLY A 75 0.25 -11.52 -10.70
C GLY A 75 0.23 -10.27 -9.81
N ASN A 76 -0.70 -10.19 -8.85
CA ASN A 76 -0.72 -9.11 -7.86
C ASN A 76 0.55 -9.10 -7.01
N VAL A 77 0.96 -10.25 -6.46
CA VAL A 77 2.19 -10.33 -5.65
C VAL A 77 3.41 -9.86 -6.44
N LEU A 78 3.55 -10.31 -7.68
CA LEU A 78 4.65 -9.90 -8.56
C LEU A 78 4.62 -8.40 -8.84
N LEU A 79 3.46 -7.87 -9.26
CA LEU A 79 3.32 -6.45 -9.56
C LEU A 79 3.55 -5.58 -8.32
N THR A 80 2.98 -5.95 -7.16
CA THR A 80 3.21 -5.26 -5.89
C THR A 80 4.68 -5.29 -5.50
N THR A 81 5.38 -6.40 -5.72
CA THR A 81 6.83 -6.48 -5.44
C THR A 81 7.63 -5.54 -6.34
N VAL A 82 7.31 -5.49 -7.64
CA VAL A 82 7.97 -4.57 -8.59
C VAL A 82 7.70 -3.11 -8.21
N LEU A 83 6.44 -2.76 -7.92
CA LEU A 83 6.07 -1.41 -7.52
C LEU A 83 6.66 -1.03 -6.16
N LEU A 84 6.75 -1.96 -5.22
CA LEU A 84 7.41 -1.76 -3.92
C LEU A 84 8.90 -1.50 -4.11
N TYR A 85 9.57 -2.28 -4.97
CA TYR A 85 10.97 -2.06 -5.31
C TYR A 85 11.16 -0.66 -5.93
N ALA A 86 10.36 -0.30 -6.94
CA ALA A 86 10.41 1.03 -7.54
C ALA A 86 10.15 2.14 -6.50
N SER A 87 9.15 1.97 -5.64
CA SER A 87 8.84 2.93 -4.57
C SER A 87 9.96 3.07 -3.54
N SER A 88 10.69 1.99 -3.24
CA SER A 88 11.81 2.04 -2.29
C SER A 88 12.94 2.96 -2.75
N GLN A 89 13.05 3.20 -4.06
CA GLN A 89 14.07 4.07 -4.66
C GLN A 89 13.68 5.55 -4.66
N ASN A 90 12.43 5.89 -4.33
CA ASN A 90 11.92 7.26 -4.29
C ASN A 90 12.34 8.04 -3.03
N TYR A 91 13.32 7.54 -2.26
CA TYR A 91 13.79 8.16 -1.01
C TYR A 91 15.29 8.54 -1.02
N PRO A 92 15.79 9.30 -2.02
CA PRO A 92 17.19 9.69 -2.11
C PRO A 92 17.68 10.57 -0.94
N GLY A 93 16.84 11.42 -0.35
CA GLY A 93 17.21 12.24 0.83
C GLY A 93 17.60 11.37 2.04
N GLY A 94 16.84 10.30 2.30
CA GLY A 94 17.17 9.35 3.37
C GLY A 94 18.49 8.60 3.10
N GLN A 95 18.75 8.25 1.84
CA GLN A 95 20.02 7.64 1.44
C GLN A 95 21.19 8.62 1.61
N ALA A 96 21.00 9.89 1.23
CA ALA A 96 22.01 10.95 1.37
C ALA A 96 22.39 11.17 2.85
N LEU A 97 21.41 11.25 3.76
CA LEU A 97 21.68 11.37 5.20
C LEU A 97 22.44 10.15 5.74
N THR A 98 22.02 8.94 5.36
CA THR A 98 22.69 7.71 5.77
C THR A 98 24.14 7.68 5.28
N HIS A 99 24.37 8.08 4.03
CA HIS A 99 25.71 8.15 3.42
C HIS A 99 26.59 9.19 4.12
N LEU A 100 26.07 10.39 4.39
CA LEU A 100 26.77 11.47 5.08
C LEU A 100 27.20 11.04 6.49
N GLN A 101 26.28 10.45 7.26
CA GLN A 101 26.58 9.92 8.60
C GLN A 101 27.68 8.84 8.53
N HIS A 102 27.56 7.90 7.59
CA HIS A 102 28.56 6.84 7.44
C HIS A 102 29.96 7.39 7.09
N GLN A 103 30.04 8.34 6.15
CA GLN A 103 31.30 8.98 5.76
C GLN A 103 31.94 9.78 6.90
N HIS A 104 31.13 10.46 7.71
CA HIS A 104 31.58 11.31 8.80
C HIS A 104 31.45 10.66 10.18
N ARG A 105 31.41 9.33 10.25
CA ARG A 105 31.28 8.55 11.51
C ARG A 105 32.32 8.86 12.59
N TYR A 106 33.47 9.42 12.21
CA TYR A 106 34.51 9.86 13.14
C TYR A 106 34.15 11.17 13.88
N LEU A 107 33.19 11.93 13.38
CA LEU A 107 32.64 13.15 13.99
C LEU A 107 31.39 12.86 14.84
N ARG A 108 31.06 11.58 15.07
CA ARG A 108 29.81 11.15 15.76
C ARG A 108 29.54 11.78 17.14
N ASN A 109 30.59 12.25 17.83
CA ASN A 109 30.50 12.83 19.17
C ASN A 109 30.77 14.34 19.16
N LYS A 110 30.94 14.96 17.98
CA LYS A 110 31.18 16.39 17.84
C LYS A 110 29.87 17.09 17.50
N PRO A 111 29.68 18.35 17.97
CA PRO A 111 28.56 19.17 17.53
C PRO A 111 28.72 19.48 16.05
N VAL A 112 27.88 18.89 15.21
CA VAL A 112 27.85 19.10 13.75
C VAL A 112 26.42 19.49 13.37
N THR A 113 26.27 20.60 12.68
CA THR A 113 24.97 21.03 12.17
C THR A 113 24.79 20.55 10.71
N VAL A 114 23.71 19.84 10.43
CA VAL A 114 23.36 19.34 9.10
C VAL A 114 22.11 20.06 8.60
N HIS A 115 22.27 20.91 7.60
CA HIS A 115 21.14 21.57 6.97
C HIS A 115 20.37 20.61 6.06
N ILE A 116 19.07 20.45 6.33
CA ILE A 116 18.15 19.63 5.52
C ILE A 116 17.25 20.57 4.74
N ASP A 117 17.32 20.52 3.41
CA ASP A 117 16.43 21.27 2.53
C ASP A 117 15.07 20.58 2.36
N SER A 118 14.09 21.30 1.80
CA SER A 118 12.73 20.78 1.61
C SER A 118 12.71 19.50 0.77
N PHE A 119 13.53 19.43 -0.28
CA PHE A 119 13.58 18.26 -1.16
C PHE A 119 14.11 17.02 -0.43
N SER A 120 15.16 17.15 0.38
CA SER A 120 15.69 16.05 1.19
C SER A 120 14.69 15.60 2.25
N ALA A 121 14.00 16.56 2.89
CA ALA A 121 12.95 16.28 3.88
C ALA A 121 11.78 15.48 3.26
N GLU A 122 11.32 15.87 2.08
CA GLU A 122 10.22 15.19 1.37
C GLU A 122 10.63 13.82 0.80
N THR A 123 11.92 13.61 0.55
CA THR A 123 12.47 12.37 -0.05
C THR A 123 13.14 11.44 0.97
N GLY A 124 12.64 11.42 2.20
CA GLY A 124 12.93 10.35 3.16
C GLY A 124 13.92 10.68 4.26
N VAL A 125 14.39 11.93 4.38
CA VAL A 125 15.06 12.36 5.62
C VAL A 125 14.04 12.34 6.77
N ASN A 126 14.35 11.59 7.82
CA ASN A 126 13.52 11.53 9.02
C ASN A 126 14.41 11.38 10.28
N ARG A 127 13.83 11.65 11.44
CA ARG A 127 14.55 11.59 12.72
C ARG A 127 14.89 10.16 13.17
N PHE A 128 14.25 9.12 12.63
CA PHE A 128 14.61 7.73 12.89
C PHE A 128 15.90 7.30 12.19
N LEU A 129 16.30 8.01 11.13
CA LEU A 129 17.58 7.81 10.45
C LEU A 129 18.75 8.52 11.15
N HIS A 130 18.49 9.32 12.18
CA HIS A 130 19.50 10.07 12.90
C HIS A 130 20.27 9.14 13.85
N LEU A 131 21.57 8.91 13.57
CA LEU A 131 22.40 7.96 14.31
C LEU A 131 23.28 8.60 15.39
N TYR A 132 23.48 9.92 15.36
CA TYR A 132 24.46 10.62 16.19
C TYR A 132 23.80 11.76 16.98
N ASP A 133 23.53 11.54 18.27
CA ASP A 133 22.81 12.51 19.12
C ASP A 133 23.50 13.88 19.24
N SER A 134 24.81 13.96 18.96
CA SER A 134 25.54 15.23 19.01
C SER A 134 25.40 16.06 17.74
N TRP A 135 24.72 15.57 16.69
CA TRP A 135 24.47 16.32 15.48
C TRP A 135 23.11 17.02 15.56
N GLU A 136 22.98 18.16 14.87
CA GLU A 136 21.78 19.01 14.89
C GLU A 136 21.27 19.34 13.49
#